data_AF-A0A239IMM3-F1
#
_entry.id   AF-A0A239IMM3-F1
#
_cell.length_a   1.000
_cell.length_b   1.000
_cell.length_c   1.000
_cell.angle_alpha   90.00
_cell.angle_beta   90.00
_cell.angle_gamma   90.00
#
_symmetry.space_group_name_H-M   'P 1'
#
loop_
_entity.id
_entity.type
_entity.pdbx_description
1 polymer ?
#
loop_
_entity_poly.entity_id
_entity_poly.type
_entity_poly.pdbx_seq_one_letter_code
_entity_poly.pdbx_strand_id
1 'polypeptide(L)'
;MERHACTVRVPTGYVVGRWRVGHSLASGSWSSVYTAERVDAAEPREAALKFIPTGTLTARQLSHLADMTNREIALLRQADHPGLIRVLDILVIDDPADPALDGVTVLALELATGSTATALERAGGAGLTQAPRIIADICGAVAYLHRKGWVHGDLKPSNILLMPDGSARLADFGLAAQIDGTHAYLPPGGTSDYMPPERWAEPVQSRGTVVRQTADLWALGVTACQLLTGRLPFPGVTARARASAAAAYATGKGALDLPGGLTEPWRRFITDCLAPDHATRKRYDAASMHRRALETNAAARASTRRFGKVASRGAVLTASLLGVVTATATLAWALPTGEPETGPVRPVPSRYDGYFRTDADIPPAYYDLIVAAGTMCPADRAVTPLLVAAMLKAESDFDPDLSDPAGDEYGIARWTPRVLKYYLPAGQRDRVPQPPFPPEMSIPAVGRYLCWMAPRLEEVPGDPAENLAAAYRTSADVVRKAGGVPRSRPELVRYIDRLHTYLSRYRPVTIGTPA
;
A
#
# COMPACT_ATOMS: atom_id res chain seq x y z
N MET A 1 7.63 3.82 18.98
CA MET A 1 6.55 4.83 18.81
C MET A 1 7.07 5.93 17.88
N GLU A 2 6.98 5.70 16.57
CA GLU A 2 7.45 6.63 15.54
C GLU A 2 6.48 7.81 15.37
N ARG A 3 7.03 9.03 15.36
CA ARG A 3 6.28 10.29 15.37
C ARG A 3 5.89 10.68 13.94
N HIS A 4 4.59 10.77 13.67
CA HIS A 4 4.06 11.21 12.39
C HIS A 4 4.10 12.75 12.33
N ALA A 5 4.62 13.33 11.23
CA ALA A 5 4.90 14.77 11.12
C ALA A 5 3.66 15.69 11.03
N CYS A 6 2.45 15.13 10.89
CA CYS A 6 1.19 15.88 10.76
C CYS A 6 0.12 15.44 11.78
N THR A 7 0.50 14.70 12.84
CA THR A 7 -0.43 14.31 13.90
C THR A 7 -0.38 15.31 15.05
N VAL A 8 -1.53 15.87 15.40
CA VAL A 8 -1.67 16.71 16.59
C VAL A 8 -1.59 15.81 17.82
N ARG A 9 -0.64 16.09 18.73
CA ARG A 9 -0.56 15.35 19.99
C ARG A 9 -1.33 16.11 21.05
N VAL A 10 -2.40 15.51 21.53
CA VAL A 10 -3.28 16.13 22.52
C VAL A 10 -3.05 15.47 23.88
N PRO A 11 -2.80 16.25 24.96
CA PRO A 11 -2.67 15.69 26.31
C PRO A 11 -3.96 15.01 26.78
N THR A 12 -3.85 13.88 27.47
CA THR A 12 -4.99 13.30 28.20
C THR A 12 -5.45 14.28 29.28
N GLY A 13 -6.75 14.48 29.40
CA GLY A 13 -7.36 15.47 30.29
C GLY A 13 -7.56 16.84 29.66
N TYR A 14 -6.99 17.12 28.47
CA TYR A 14 -7.25 18.35 27.74
C TYR A 14 -8.75 18.48 27.43
N VAL A 15 -9.31 19.68 27.58
CA VAL A 15 -10.75 19.90 27.39
C VAL A 15 -10.97 20.72 26.13
N VAL A 16 -11.74 20.18 25.19
CA VAL A 16 -12.16 20.85 23.96
C VAL A 16 -13.68 21.00 23.98
N GLY A 17 -14.15 22.25 24.14
CA GLY A 17 -15.57 22.52 24.37
C GLY A 17 -16.09 21.75 25.59
N ARG A 18 -16.97 20.78 25.34
CA ARG A 18 -17.59 19.93 26.38
C ARG A 18 -16.95 18.54 26.52
N TRP A 19 -15.84 18.29 25.84
CA TRP A 19 -15.22 16.97 25.77
C TRP A 19 -13.85 16.98 26.44
N ARG A 20 -13.65 16.07 27.39
CA ARG A 20 -12.35 15.79 28.01
C ARG A 20 -11.67 14.66 27.26
N VAL A 21 -10.49 14.93 26.72
CA VAL A 21 -9.69 14.00 25.92
C VAL A 21 -9.17 12.85 26.78
N GLY A 22 -9.36 11.62 26.31
CA GLY A 22 -8.89 10.38 26.93
C GLY A 22 -7.59 9.85 26.32
N HIS A 23 -7.57 8.54 26.05
CA HIS A 23 -6.43 7.86 25.42
C HIS A 23 -6.53 7.88 23.89
N SER A 24 -5.39 7.76 23.20
CA SER A 24 -5.34 7.72 21.74
C SER A 24 -5.91 6.40 21.20
N LEU A 25 -6.78 6.51 20.19
CA LEU A 25 -7.37 5.40 19.46
C LEU A 25 -6.62 5.09 18.17
N ALA A 26 -6.25 6.15 17.42
CA ALA A 26 -5.58 6.02 16.15
C ALA A 26 -4.76 7.28 15.82
N SER A 27 -3.72 7.08 15.01
CA SER A 27 -2.93 8.16 14.42
C SER A 27 -2.82 7.90 12.92
N GLY A 28 -3.28 8.84 12.12
CA GLY A 28 -3.22 8.79 10.66
C GLY A 28 -2.21 9.78 10.09
N SER A 29 -2.12 9.83 8.76
CA SER A 29 -1.22 10.77 8.08
C SER A 29 -1.61 12.25 8.25
N TRP A 30 -2.88 12.55 8.54
CA TRP A 30 -3.43 13.92 8.57
C TRP A 30 -4.33 14.20 9.77
N SER A 31 -4.50 13.24 10.68
CA SER A 31 -5.33 13.41 11.86
C SER A 31 -4.90 12.46 12.97
N SER A 32 -5.29 12.78 14.19
CA SER A 32 -5.18 11.92 15.36
C SER A 32 -6.55 11.75 16.00
N VAL A 33 -6.84 10.56 16.51
CA VAL A 33 -8.13 10.21 17.10
C VAL A 33 -7.94 9.76 18.53
N TYR A 34 -8.76 10.30 19.42
CA TYR A 34 -8.74 10.01 20.86
C TYR A 34 -10.13 9.65 21.34
N THR A 35 -10.23 8.85 22.41
CA THR A 35 -11.46 8.77 23.20
C THR A 35 -11.73 10.12 23.86
N ALA A 36 -12.98 10.38 24.21
CA ALA A 36 -13.33 11.50 25.06
C ALA A 36 -14.59 11.21 25.88
N GLU A 37 -14.66 11.85 27.03
CA GLU A 37 -15.81 11.84 27.91
C GLU A 37 -16.41 13.25 27.99
N ARG A 38 -17.73 13.35 28.09
CA ARG A 38 -18.39 14.63 28.33
C ARG A 38 -18.09 15.14 29.73
N VAL A 39 -17.90 16.45 29.83
CA VAL A 39 -17.76 17.15 31.12
C VAL A 39 -19.12 17.43 31.76
N ASP A 40 -20.18 17.49 30.96
CA ASP A 40 -21.56 17.67 31.41
C ASP A 40 -22.30 16.32 31.52
N ALA A 41 -23.49 16.33 32.11
CA ALA A 41 -24.30 15.12 32.31
C ALA A 41 -25.18 14.73 31.10
N ALA A 42 -24.94 15.33 29.93
CA ALA A 42 -25.76 15.10 28.74
C ALA A 42 -25.27 13.89 27.93
N GLU A 43 -26.18 13.25 27.18
CA GLU A 43 -25.84 12.12 26.32
C GLU A 43 -25.50 12.57 24.89
N PRO A 44 -24.67 11.82 24.13
CA PRO A 44 -23.93 10.63 24.58
C PRO A 44 -22.72 10.98 25.45
N ARG A 45 -22.47 10.23 26.54
CA ARG A 45 -21.35 10.49 27.47
C ARG A 45 -19.95 10.31 26.87
N GLU A 46 -19.81 9.45 25.87
CA GLU A 46 -18.53 9.11 25.27
C GLU A 46 -18.51 9.48 23.78
N ALA A 47 -17.32 9.85 23.29
CA ALA A 47 -17.08 10.16 21.88
C ALA A 47 -15.68 9.73 21.43
N ALA A 48 -15.48 9.73 20.12
CA ALA A 48 -14.17 9.77 19.49
C ALA A 48 -13.91 11.19 18.96
N LEU A 49 -12.81 11.82 19.36
CA LEU A 49 -12.40 13.13 18.87
C LEU A 49 -11.32 12.97 17.79
N LYS A 50 -11.62 13.38 16.55
CA LYS A 50 -10.67 13.43 15.43
C LYS A 50 -10.12 14.86 15.32
N PHE A 51 -8.82 15.02 15.56
CA PHE A 51 -8.10 16.29 15.47
C PHE A 51 -7.43 16.42 14.11
N ILE A 52 -7.69 17.52 13.42
CA ILE A 52 -7.19 17.80 12.08
C ILE A 52 -6.38 19.11 12.14
N PRO A 53 -5.05 19.07 11.89
CA PRO A 53 -4.22 20.27 11.94
C PRO A 53 -4.68 21.33 10.92
N THR A 54 -4.54 22.61 11.25
CA THR A 54 -4.93 23.72 10.37
C THR A 54 -3.87 24.84 10.31
N GLY A 55 -2.75 24.73 11.06
CA GLY A 55 -1.78 25.83 11.19
C GLY A 55 -0.29 25.51 10.97
N THR A 56 0.15 24.25 11.08
CA THR A 56 1.60 23.90 11.13
C THR A 56 2.19 23.36 9.82
N LEU A 57 1.53 23.62 8.67
CA LEU A 57 1.92 23.07 7.37
C LEU A 57 2.25 24.18 6.36
N THR A 58 2.94 23.81 5.26
CA THR A 58 3.16 24.77 4.14
C THR A 58 1.83 25.24 3.56
N ALA A 59 1.77 26.44 2.98
CA ALA A 59 0.53 27.02 2.42
C ALA A 59 -0.24 26.05 1.49
N ARG A 60 0.48 25.26 0.67
CA ARG A 60 -0.11 24.25 -0.21
C ARG A 60 -0.70 23.04 0.53
N GLN A 61 -0.03 22.58 1.60
CA GLN A 61 -0.52 21.48 2.44
C GLN A 61 -1.72 21.94 3.29
N LEU A 62 -1.74 23.19 3.74
CA LEU A 62 -2.88 23.80 4.43
C LEU A 62 -4.10 23.87 3.53
N SER A 63 -3.98 24.31 2.27
CA SER A 63 -5.12 24.34 1.34
C SER A 63 -5.69 22.95 1.07
N HIS A 64 -4.84 21.94 0.85
CA HIS A 64 -5.30 20.57 0.63
C HIS A 64 -6.00 19.98 1.88
N LEU A 65 -5.47 20.24 3.07
CA LEU A 65 -6.04 19.75 4.32
C LEU A 65 -7.35 20.46 4.65
N ALA A 66 -7.43 21.77 4.39
CA ALA A 66 -8.66 22.54 4.50
C ALA A 66 -9.73 22.00 3.53
N ASP A 67 -9.38 21.69 2.28
CA ASP A 67 -10.31 21.10 1.31
C ASP A 67 -10.84 19.73 1.78
N MET A 68 -9.98 18.85 2.28
CA MET A 68 -10.38 17.54 2.82
C MET A 68 -11.31 17.70 4.04
N THR A 69 -10.96 18.58 4.96
CA THR A 69 -11.73 18.88 6.18
C THR A 69 -13.10 19.45 5.84
N ASN A 70 -13.14 20.42 4.91
CA ASN A 70 -14.37 21.05 4.46
C ASN A 70 -15.31 20.04 3.79
N ARG A 71 -14.78 19.10 2.99
CA ARG A 71 -15.59 18.02 2.39
C ARG A 71 -16.14 17.07 3.44
N GLU A 72 -15.32 16.64 4.39
CA GLU A 72 -15.75 15.76 5.48
C GLU A 72 -16.86 16.41 6.31
N ILE A 73 -16.69 17.68 6.69
CA ILE A 73 -17.71 18.46 7.41
C ILE A 73 -18.99 18.61 6.57
N ALA A 74 -18.87 18.97 5.30
CA ALA A 74 -20.03 19.17 4.41
C ALA A 74 -20.86 17.89 4.27
N LEU A 75 -20.20 16.74 4.10
CA LEU A 75 -20.86 15.43 4.01
C LEU A 75 -21.48 15.04 5.36
N LEU A 76 -20.73 15.11 6.46
CA LEU A 76 -21.20 14.70 7.78
C LEU A 76 -22.39 15.52 8.26
N ARG A 77 -22.45 16.82 7.94
CA ARG A 77 -23.61 17.68 8.26
C ARG A 77 -24.90 17.28 7.54
N GLN A 78 -24.79 16.60 6.40
CA GLN A 78 -25.93 16.17 5.58
C GLN A 78 -26.19 14.66 5.69
N ALA A 79 -25.36 13.93 6.44
CA ALA A 79 -25.43 12.50 6.58
C ALA A 79 -26.48 12.11 7.63
N ASP A 80 -27.60 11.59 7.16
CA ASP A 80 -28.63 10.97 8.01
C ASP A 80 -28.88 9.54 7.51
N HIS A 81 -28.02 8.63 7.98
CA HIS A 81 -28.12 7.21 7.64
C HIS A 81 -27.48 6.35 8.74
N PRO A 82 -28.13 5.27 9.20
CA PRO A 82 -27.62 4.44 10.30
C PRO A 82 -26.28 3.76 10.01
N GLY A 83 -25.97 3.53 8.73
CA GLY A 83 -24.68 2.97 8.28
C GLY A 83 -23.55 4.00 8.13
N LEU A 84 -23.73 5.28 8.47
CA LEU A 84 -22.68 6.30 8.48
C LEU A 84 -22.35 6.72 9.92
N ILE A 85 -21.08 7.02 10.19
CA ILE A 85 -20.68 7.54 11.51
C ILE A 85 -21.34 8.91 11.74
N ARG A 86 -21.96 9.09 12.91
CA ARG A 86 -22.64 10.35 13.25
C ARG A 86 -21.63 11.33 13.85
N VAL A 87 -21.69 12.57 13.38
CA VAL A 87 -21.01 13.71 14.00
C VAL A 87 -21.87 14.23 15.16
N LEU A 88 -21.27 14.33 16.34
CA LEU A 88 -21.88 14.85 17.56
C LEU A 88 -21.62 16.34 17.71
N ASP A 89 -20.43 16.79 17.30
CA ASP A 89 -20.00 18.18 17.41
C ASP A 89 -18.88 18.49 16.41
N ILE A 90 -18.71 19.77 16.07
CA ILE A 90 -17.62 20.28 15.25
C ILE A 90 -17.06 21.51 15.94
N LEU A 91 -15.82 21.42 16.38
CA LEU A 91 -15.16 22.42 17.21
C LEU A 91 -13.89 22.92 16.51
N VAL A 92 -13.48 24.13 16.85
CA VAL A 92 -12.17 24.67 16.52
C VAL A 92 -11.52 25.05 17.84
N ILE A 93 -10.30 24.61 18.07
CA ILE A 93 -9.54 24.97 19.27
C ILE A 93 -9.08 26.42 19.13
N ASP A 94 -9.34 27.22 20.16
CA ASP A 94 -8.80 28.56 20.36
C ASP A 94 -7.97 28.49 21.64
N ASP A 95 -6.66 28.30 21.47
CA ASP A 95 -5.71 28.13 22.57
C ASP A 95 -4.38 28.82 22.23
N PRO A 96 -4.31 30.16 22.31
CA PRO A 96 -3.10 30.91 21.97
C PRO A 96 -1.89 30.54 22.84
N ALA A 97 -2.10 29.89 23.99
CA ALA A 97 -1.05 29.44 24.89
C ALA A 97 -0.39 28.12 24.42
N ASP A 98 -1.08 27.33 23.59
CA ASP A 98 -0.53 26.14 22.91
C ASP A 98 -0.66 26.28 21.37
N PRO A 99 0.32 26.92 20.71
CA PRO A 99 0.32 27.11 19.26
C PRO A 99 0.25 25.81 18.43
N ALA A 100 0.50 24.65 19.02
CA ALA A 100 0.37 23.37 18.31
C ALA A 100 -1.08 22.87 18.27
N LEU A 101 -1.93 23.33 19.18
CA LEU A 101 -3.36 23.03 19.27
C LEU A 101 -4.22 24.17 18.74
N ASP A 102 -3.73 25.40 18.76
CA ASP A 102 -4.46 26.58 18.28
C ASP A 102 -4.93 26.43 16.82
N GLY A 103 -6.19 26.76 16.56
CA GLY A 103 -6.86 26.67 15.27
C GLY A 103 -7.24 25.25 14.84
N VAL A 104 -6.82 24.18 15.53
CA VAL A 104 -7.07 22.78 15.14
C VAL A 104 -8.57 22.50 15.07
N THR A 105 -9.02 21.92 13.95
CA THR A 105 -10.40 21.48 13.79
C THR A 105 -10.60 20.11 14.46
N VAL A 106 -11.64 19.99 15.27
CA VAL A 106 -11.97 18.77 16.01
C VAL A 106 -13.37 18.30 15.64
N LEU A 107 -13.48 17.07 15.15
CA LEU A 107 -14.75 16.40 14.92
C LEU A 107 -15.03 15.47 16.09
N ALA A 108 -16.10 15.74 16.85
CA ALA A 108 -16.60 14.80 17.84
C ALA A 108 -17.54 13.82 17.15
N LEU A 109 -17.20 12.54 17.18
CA LEU A 109 -17.90 11.45 16.50
C LEU A 109 -18.39 10.45 17.54
N GLU A 110 -19.35 9.61 17.16
CA GLU A 110 -19.67 8.47 18.03
C GLU A 110 -18.48 7.56 18.25
N LEU A 111 -18.42 7.00 19.46
CA LEU A 111 -17.38 6.05 19.81
C LEU A 111 -17.73 4.65 19.28
N ALA A 112 -16.82 4.07 18.50
CA ALA A 112 -16.89 2.69 18.04
C ALA A 112 -16.02 1.77 18.90
N THR A 113 -16.37 0.49 18.97
CA THR A 113 -15.58 -0.54 19.67
C THR A 113 -14.24 -0.82 18.97
N GLY A 114 -14.18 -0.57 17.66
CA GLY A 114 -12.97 -0.72 16.85
C GLY A 114 -13.29 -0.73 15.36
N SER A 115 -12.26 -0.86 14.52
CA SER A 115 -12.43 -1.01 13.07
C SER A 115 -12.42 -2.47 12.64
N THR A 116 -13.00 -2.78 11.49
CA THR A 116 -12.94 -4.13 10.92
C THR A 116 -11.53 -4.55 10.53
N ALA A 117 -10.61 -3.62 10.27
CA ALA A 117 -9.19 -3.91 10.13
C ALA A 117 -8.62 -4.54 11.41
N THR A 118 -8.85 -3.93 12.58
CA THR A 118 -8.40 -4.49 13.86
C THR A 118 -9.08 -5.83 14.17
N ALA A 119 -10.33 -6.03 13.72
CA ALA A 119 -11.02 -7.31 13.88
C ALA A 119 -10.39 -8.40 12.99
N LEU A 120 -10.00 -8.07 11.76
CA LEU A 120 -9.32 -8.98 10.84
C LEU A 120 -7.92 -9.35 11.32
N GLU A 121 -7.17 -8.40 11.89
CA GLU A 121 -5.88 -8.66 12.51
C GLU A 121 -6.00 -9.67 13.66
N ARG A 122 -6.98 -9.48 14.54
CA ARG A 122 -7.27 -10.44 15.63
C ARG A 122 -7.72 -11.81 15.12
N ALA A 123 -8.35 -11.87 13.94
CA ALA A 123 -8.76 -13.12 13.32
C ALA A 123 -7.60 -13.91 12.69
N GLY A 124 -6.38 -13.36 12.65
CA GLY A 124 -5.17 -14.11 12.29
C GLY A 124 -5.18 -14.69 10.87
N GLY A 125 -5.81 -14.00 9.91
CA GLY A 125 -5.92 -14.45 8.53
C GLY A 125 -7.18 -15.23 8.19
N ALA A 126 -8.09 -15.41 9.15
CA ALA A 126 -9.46 -15.84 8.90
C ALA A 126 -10.39 -14.66 8.60
N GLY A 127 -11.50 -14.94 7.92
CA GLY A 127 -12.59 -13.97 7.76
C GLY A 127 -13.38 -13.75 9.05
N LEU A 128 -14.15 -12.67 9.08
CA LEU A 128 -15.04 -12.35 10.20
C LEU A 128 -16.34 -13.13 10.08
N THR A 129 -16.77 -13.80 11.16
CA THR A 129 -18.06 -14.49 11.21
C THR A 129 -19.25 -13.56 10.90
N GLN A 130 -19.13 -12.27 11.26
CA GLN A 130 -20.17 -11.26 11.04
C GLN A 130 -20.07 -10.56 9.67
N ALA A 131 -19.10 -10.93 8.82
CA ALA A 131 -18.85 -10.26 7.54
C ALA A 131 -20.10 -10.11 6.65
N PRO A 132 -20.98 -11.12 6.49
CA PRO A 132 -22.22 -10.96 5.71
C PRO A 132 -23.10 -9.78 6.12
N ARG A 133 -23.25 -9.54 7.43
CA ARG A 133 -24.03 -8.43 7.97
C ARG A 133 -23.31 -7.10 7.77
N ILE A 134 -22.01 -7.06 8.08
CA ILE A 134 -21.17 -5.87 7.92
C ILE A 134 -21.19 -5.40 6.46
N ILE A 135 -21.06 -6.32 5.50
CA ILE A 135 -21.11 -6.00 4.07
C ILE A 135 -22.48 -5.40 3.70
N ALA A 136 -23.59 -5.94 4.21
CA ALA A 136 -24.92 -5.40 3.95
C ALA A 136 -25.07 -3.96 4.48
N ASP A 137 -24.68 -3.71 5.74
CA ASP A 137 -24.74 -2.38 6.35
C ASP A 137 -23.94 -1.35 5.52
N ILE A 138 -22.73 -1.71 5.10
CA ILE A 138 -21.84 -0.85 4.32
C ILE A 138 -22.34 -0.65 2.88
N CYS A 139 -22.94 -1.67 2.25
CA CYS A 139 -23.61 -1.46 0.97
C CYS A 139 -24.76 -0.44 1.09
N GLY A 140 -25.53 -0.49 2.17
CA GLY A 140 -26.59 0.47 2.45
C GLY A 140 -26.05 1.89 2.60
N ALA A 141 -24.94 2.04 3.34
CA ALA A 141 -24.24 3.31 3.52
C ALA A 141 -23.71 3.89 2.20
N VAL A 142 -23.01 3.09 1.38
CA VAL A 142 -22.50 3.51 0.07
C VAL A 142 -23.66 3.86 -0.87
N ALA A 143 -24.75 3.10 -0.85
CA ALA A 143 -25.94 3.41 -1.64
C ALA A 143 -26.56 4.74 -1.25
N TYR A 144 -26.58 5.08 0.04
CA TYR A 144 -27.02 6.39 0.51
C TYR A 144 -26.11 7.51 -0.01
N LEU A 145 -24.79 7.38 0.12
CA LEU A 145 -23.83 8.36 -0.38
C LEU A 145 -23.99 8.61 -1.88
N HIS A 146 -24.08 7.52 -2.66
CA HIS A 146 -24.22 7.59 -4.12
C HIS A 146 -25.51 8.30 -4.53
N ARG A 147 -26.64 8.05 -3.83
CA ARG A 147 -27.91 8.77 -4.07
C ARG A 147 -27.81 10.27 -3.75
N LYS A 148 -26.97 10.65 -2.80
CA LYS A 148 -26.69 12.05 -2.46
C LYS A 148 -25.63 12.69 -3.36
N GLY A 149 -25.16 11.98 -4.39
CA GLY A 149 -24.17 12.47 -5.33
C GLY A 149 -22.74 12.49 -4.78
N TRP A 150 -22.42 11.66 -3.79
CA TRP A 150 -21.09 11.56 -3.21
C TRP A 150 -20.42 10.23 -3.58
N VAL A 151 -19.11 10.27 -3.77
CA VAL A 151 -18.21 9.10 -3.85
C VAL A 151 -17.34 9.11 -2.60
N HIS A 152 -17.19 7.97 -1.94
CA HIS A 152 -16.36 7.88 -0.73
C HIS A 152 -14.86 7.92 -1.06
N GLY A 153 -14.42 7.18 -2.09
CA GLY A 153 -13.07 7.30 -2.66
C GLY A 153 -11.92 6.61 -1.90
N ASP A 154 -12.17 6.05 -0.70
CA ASP A 154 -11.20 5.32 0.14
C ASP A 154 -11.88 4.29 1.05
N LEU A 155 -12.81 3.52 0.49
CA LEU A 155 -13.51 2.45 1.23
C LEU A 155 -12.56 1.27 1.49
N LYS A 156 -12.38 0.91 2.76
CA LYS A 156 -11.46 -0.14 3.23
C LYS A 156 -11.81 -0.57 4.67
N PRO A 157 -11.31 -1.73 5.17
CA PRO A 157 -11.64 -2.22 6.51
C PRO A 157 -11.31 -1.26 7.67
N SER A 158 -10.27 -0.43 7.56
CA SER A 158 -9.94 0.53 8.63
C SER A 158 -10.95 1.67 8.73
N ASN A 159 -11.73 1.91 7.67
CA ASN A 159 -12.76 2.95 7.59
C ASN A 159 -14.16 2.40 7.85
N ILE A 160 -14.27 1.11 8.18
CA ILE A 160 -15.51 0.45 8.60
C ILE A 160 -15.41 0.19 10.10
N LEU A 161 -16.24 0.90 10.86
CA LEU A 161 -16.28 0.87 12.32
C LEU A 161 -17.34 -0.09 12.82
N LEU A 162 -17.01 -0.85 13.85
CA LEU A 162 -17.92 -1.75 14.56
C LEU A 162 -18.46 -1.03 15.80
N MET A 163 -19.77 -0.89 15.86
CA MET A 163 -20.46 -0.20 16.96
C MET A 163 -20.75 -1.16 18.12
N PRO A 164 -21.01 -0.64 19.34
CA PRO A 164 -21.36 -1.47 20.50
C PRO A 164 -22.60 -2.34 20.30
N ASP A 165 -23.58 -1.90 19.50
CA ASP A 165 -24.78 -2.67 19.12
C ASP A 165 -24.49 -3.76 18.07
N GLY A 166 -23.24 -3.87 17.62
CA GLY A 166 -22.76 -4.80 16.62
C GLY A 166 -23.06 -4.38 15.17
N SER A 167 -23.66 -3.22 14.92
CA SER A 167 -23.80 -2.67 13.56
C SER A 167 -22.46 -2.18 13.01
N ALA A 168 -22.36 -2.05 11.69
CA ALA A 168 -21.22 -1.43 11.04
C ALA A 168 -21.53 -0.03 10.51
N ARG A 169 -20.60 0.90 10.70
CA ARG A 169 -20.69 2.28 10.20
C ARG A 169 -19.49 2.65 9.36
N LEU A 170 -19.74 3.29 8.22
CA LEU A 170 -18.70 3.85 7.36
C LEU A 170 -18.24 5.20 7.91
N ALA A 171 -16.92 5.40 7.95
CA ALA A 171 -16.27 6.57 8.50
C ALA A 171 -15.13 7.06 7.60
N ASP A 172 -14.56 8.22 7.96
CA ASP A 172 -13.44 8.90 7.29
C ASP A 172 -13.75 9.36 5.86
N PHE A 173 -14.38 10.54 5.77
CA PHE A 173 -14.80 11.15 4.51
C PHE A 173 -13.81 12.18 3.97
N GLY A 174 -12.56 12.18 4.46
CA GLY A 174 -11.53 13.14 4.03
C GLY A 174 -11.18 13.03 2.53
N LEU A 175 -11.43 11.87 1.91
CA LEU A 175 -11.31 11.65 0.47
C LEU A 175 -12.67 11.50 -0.23
N ALA A 176 -13.77 11.90 0.41
CA ALA A 176 -15.06 11.96 -0.26
C ALA A 176 -15.09 13.11 -1.27
N ALA A 177 -15.78 12.91 -2.40
CA ALA A 177 -15.98 13.95 -3.40
C ALA A 177 -17.41 13.95 -3.94
N GLN A 178 -17.93 15.15 -4.12
CA GLN A 178 -19.23 15.37 -4.73
C GLN A 178 -19.11 15.24 -6.25
N ILE A 179 -20.06 14.55 -6.86
CA ILE A 179 -20.14 14.34 -8.30
C ILE A 179 -20.57 15.64 -8.96
N ASP A 180 -19.80 16.06 -9.96
CA ASP A 180 -20.08 17.16 -10.88
C ASP A 180 -20.33 16.57 -12.28
N GLY A 181 -21.60 16.55 -12.70
CA GLY A 181 -22.04 15.89 -13.92
C GLY A 181 -21.95 14.36 -13.83
N THR A 182 -20.88 13.78 -14.40
CA THR A 182 -20.70 12.32 -14.52
C THR A 182 -19.60 11.76 -13.63
N HIS A 183 -18.81 12.64 -12.99
CA HIS A 183 -17.60 12.27 -12.26
C HIS A 183 -17.35 13.22 -11.10
N ALA A 184 -16.49 12.84 -10.17
CA ALA A 184 -15.92 13.73 -9.18
C ALA A 184 -14.40 13.82 -9.37
N TYR A 185 -13.74 14.70 -8.61
CA TYR A 185 -12.29 14.86 -8.64
C TYR A 185 -11.70 14.68 -7.26
N LEU A 186 -10.65 13.88 -7.17
CA LEU A 186 -9.88 13.67 -5.95
C LEU A 186 -8.39 13.89 -6.19
N PRO A 187 -7.65 14.39 -5.18
CA PRO A 187 -6.20 14.39 -5.25
C PRO A 187 -5.65 12.98 -5.55
N PRO A 188 -4.47 12.86 -6.18
CA PRO A 188 -3.78 11.59 -6.31
C PRO A 188 -3.51 11.02 -4.91
N GLY A 189 -4.13 9.90 -4.58
CA GLY A 189 -4.10 9.33 -3.22
C GLY A 189 -5.19 8.31 -2.96
N GLY A 190 -5.11 7.66 -1.80
CA GLY A 190 -5.97 6.55 -1.39
C GLY A 190 -5.16 5.27 -1.15
N THR A 191 -5.83 4.24 -0.64
CA THR A 191 -5.17 2.98 -0.28
C THR A 191 -5.05 2.07 -1.51
N SER A 192 -3.83 1.82 -1.98
CA SER A 192 -3.57 1.16 -3.27
C SER A 192 -4.20 -0.23 -3.41
N ASP A 193 -4.35 -0.97 -2.31
CA ASP A 193 -4.96 -2.31 -2.30
C ASP A 193 -6.45 -2.32 -2.67
N TYR A 194 -7.17 -1.22 -2.41
CA TYR A 194 -8.62 -1.10 -2.64
C TYR A 194 -8.93 -0.18 -3.82
N MET A 195 -7.89 0.34 -4.48
CA MET A 195 -8.03 1.27 -5.58
C MET A 195 -8.28 0.52 -6.89
N PRO A 196 -9.29 0.92 -7.69
CA PRO A 196 -9.51 0.31 -8.99
C PRO A 196 -8.34 0.61 -9.95
N PRO A 197 -7.94 -0.35 -10.81
CA PRO A 197 -6.76 -0.23 -11.66
C PRO A 197 -6.84 0.95 -12.64
N GLU A 198 -8.04 1.26 -13.15
CA GLU A 198 -8.24 2.39 -14.07
C GLU A 198 -7.87 3.75 -13.45
N ARG A 199 -7.95 3.90 -12.12
CA ARG A 199 -7.62 5.17 -11.43
C ARG A 199 -6.13 5.50 -11.51
N TRP A 200 -5.26 4.52 -11.73
CA TRP A 200 -3.83 4.74 -11.97
C TRP A 200 -3.53 5.24 -13.38
N ALA A 201 -4.43 4.99 -14.33
CA ALA A 201 -4.29 5.42 -15.73
C ALA A 201 -4.94 6.80 -15.98
N GLU A 202 -5.82 7.26 -15.09
CA GLU A 202 -6.46 8.57 -15.19
C GLU A 202 -5.42 9.70 -15.03
N PRO A 203 -5.35 10.66 -15.97
CA PRO A 203 -4.39 11.75 -15.90
C PRO A 203 -4.71 12.68 -14.71
N VAL A 204 -3.66 13.19 -14.08
CA VAL A 204 -3.79 14.20 -13.03
C VAL A 204 -4.13 15.54 -13.68
N GLN A 205 -5.33 16.04 -13.42
CA GLN A 205 -5.79 17.35 -13.91
C GLN A 205 -5.61 18.42 -12.82
N SER A 206 -5.82 19.69 -13.17
CA SER A 206 -5.77 20.80 -12.21
C SER A 206 -6.75 20.64 -11.04
N ARG A 207 -7.92 20.00 -11.28
CA ARG A 207 -8.92 19.67 -10.27
C ARG A 207 -8.64 18.37 -9.51
N GLY A 208 -7.66 17.58 -9.96
CA GLY A 208 -7.34 16.24 -9.44
C GLY A 208 -7.55 15.14 -10.48
N THR A 209 -7.61 13.90 -10.02
CA THR A 209 -7.87 12.71 -10.82
C THR A 209 -9.36 12.39 -10.82
N VAL A 210 -9.86 11.96 -11.97
CA VAL A 210 -11.27 11.57 -12.14
C VAL A 210 -11.60 10.37 -11.25
N VAL A 211 -12.72 10.47 -10.52
CA VAL A 211 -13.28 9.37 -9.74
C VAL A 211 -14.78 9.22 -10.01
N ARG A 212 -15.28 7.98 -9.94
CA ARG A 212 -16.67 7.62 -10.23
C ARG A 212 -17.23 6.76 -9.11
N GLN A 213 -18.55 6.66 -9.01
CA GLN A 213 -19.22 5.77 -8.04
C GLN A 213 -18.79 4.30 -8.18
N THR A 214 -18.44 3.87 -9.40
CA THR A 214 -17.91 2.52 -9.65
C THR A 214 -16.56 2.27 -8.96
N ALA A 215 -15.83 3.30 -8.53
CA ALA A 215 -14.61 3.12 -7.73
C ALA A 215 -14.94 2.57 -6.33
N ASP A 216 -16.02 3.04 -5.71
CA ASP A 216 -16.47 2.51 -4.41
C ASP A 216 -16.98 1.07 -4.55
N LEU A 217 -17.58 0.71 -5.68
CA LEU A 217 -18.00 -0.67 -5.94
C LEU A 217 -16.80 -1.62 -6.03
N TRP A 218 -15.72 -1.20 -6.68
CA TRP A 218 -14.48 -1.99 -6.69
C TRP A 218 -13.93 -2.17 -5.29
N ALA A 219 -13.79 -1.08 -4.54
CA ALA A 219 -13.31 -1.09 -3.17
C ALA A 219 -14.18 -1.97 -2.26
N LEU A 220 -15.50 -2.00 -2.50
CA LEU A 220 -16.45 -2.86 -1.82
C LEU A 220 -16.21 -4.34 -2.14
N GLY A 221 -15.89 -4.68 -3.39
CA GLY A 221 -15.54 -6.05 -3.79
C GLY A 221 -14.27 -6.55 -3.11
N VAL A 222 -13.22 -5.73 -3.08
CA VAL A 222 -11.97 -6.03 -2.37
C VAL A 222 -12.22 -6.21 -0.88
N THR A 223 -12.94 -5.27 -0.28
CA THR A 223 -13.27 -5.28 1.15
C THR A 223 -14.14 -6.49 1.52
N ALA A 224 -15.15 -6.83 0.72
CA ALA A 224 -15.99 -7.99 0.95
C ALA A 224 -15.19 -9.30 0.91
N CYS A 225 -14.30 -9.47 -0.06
CA CYS A 225 -13.40 -10.62 -0.12
C CYS A 225 -12.58 -10.75 1.16
N GLN A 226 -11.97 -9.65 1.60
CA GLN A 226 -11.14 -9.66 2.79
C GLN A 226 -11.92 -9.89 4.08
N LEU A 227 -13.10 -9.28 4.23
CA LEU A 227 -13.95 -9.51 5.40
C LEU A 227 -14.43 -10.97 5.47
N LEU A 228 -14.78 -11.58 4.33
CA LEU A 228 -15.29 -12.95 4.29
C LEU A 228 -14.20 -14.00 4.46
N THR A 229 -12.96 -13.71 4.04
CA THR A 229 -11.92 -14.74 3.91
C THR A 229 -10.63 -14.45 4.68
N GLY A 230 -10.42 -13.21 5.12
CA GLY A 230 -9.15 -12.74 5.67
C GLY A 230 -8.10 -12.41 4.59
N ARG A 231 -8.40 -12.62 3.30
CA ARG A 231 -7.46 -12.48 2.18
C ARG A 231 -7.94 -11.48 1.14
N LEU A 232 -6.99 -10.77 0.52
CA LEU A 232 -7.26 -9.89 -0.61
C LEU A 232 -7.47 -10.72 -1.89
N PRO A 233 -8.31 -10.26 -2.83
CA PRO A 233 -8.63 -11.00 -4.06
C PRO A 233 -7.52 -10.99 -5.10
N PHE A 234 -6.46 -10.21 -4.88
CA PHE A 234 -5.30 -10.08 -5.77
C PHE A 234 -4.03 -10.56 -5.05
N PRO A 235 -3.25 -11.47 -5.64
CA PRO A 235 -2.04 -12.00 -5.02
C PRO A 235 -0.93 -10.95 -4.99
N GLY A 236 -0.07 -11.04 -3.98
CA GLY A 236 1.12 -10.20 -3.85
C GLY A 236 1.45 -9.84 -2.41
N VAL A 237 2.74 -9.87 -2.08
CA VAL A 237 3.25 -9.55 -0.74
C VAL A 237 3.18 -8.05 -0.44
N THR A 238 3.30 -7.22 -1.47
CA THR A 238 3.23 -5.75 -1.35
C THR A 238 1.98 -5.19 -2.00
N ALA A 239 1.52 -4.03 -1.52
CA ALA A 239 0.34 -3.37 -2.11
C ALA A 239 0.53 -3.00 -3.59
N ARG A 240 1.78 -2.75 -4.01
CA ARG A 240 2.11 -2.52 -5.41
C ARG A 240 2.00 -3.80 -6.25
N ALA A 241 2.45 -4.95 -5.73
CA ALA A 241 2.30 -6.22 -6.43
C ALA A 241 0.82 -6.58 -6.62
N ARG A 242 -0.01 -6.35 -5.59
CA ARG A 242 -1.46 -6.55 -5.66
C ARG A 242 -2.14 -5.59 -6.63
N ALA A 243 -1.73 -4.32 -6.67
CA ALA A 243 -2.20 -3.36 -7.67
C ALA A 243 -1.81 -3.77 -9.10
N SER A 244 -0.60 -4.32 -9.31
CA SER A 244 -0.21 -4.89 -10.60
C SER A 244 -1.05 -6.11 -10.98
N ALA A 245 -1.34 -7.00 -10.03
CA ALA A 245 -2.21 -8.16 -10.26
C ALA A 245 -3.65 -7.73 -10.58
N ALA A 246 -4.16 -6.69 -9.92
CA ALA A 246 -5.45 -6.07 -10.26
C ALA A 246 -5.47 -5.50 -11.69
N ALA A 247 -4.39 -4.84 -12.13
CA ALA A 247 -4.27 -4.34 -13.50
C ALA A 247 -4.18 -5.48 -14.54
N ALA A 248 -3.46 -6.56 -14.23
CA ALA A 248 -3.42 -7.75 -15.08
C ALA A 248 -4.80 -8.41 -15.19
N TYR A 249 -5.51 -8.55 -14.08
CA TYR A 249 -6.89 -9.03 -14.06
C TYR A 249 -7.82 -8.15 -14.91
N ALA A 250 -7.74 -6.82 -14.78
CA ALA A 250 -8.58 -5.90 -15.55
C ALA A 250 -8.33 -5.96 -17.08
N THR A 251 -7.16 -6.42 -17.51
CA THR A 251 -6.82 -6.61 -18.93
C THR A 251 -7.03 -8.04 -19.42
N GLY A 252 -7.63 -8.92 -18.59
CA GLY A 252 -7.85 -10.33 -18.91
C GLY A 252 -6.60 -11.21 -18.86
N LYS A 253 -5.46 -10.66 -18.41
CA LYS A 253 -4.16 -11.35 -18.28
C LYS A 253 -3.95 -11.97 -16.88
N GLY A 254 -4.95 -11.89 -16.00
CA GLY A 254 -4.91 -12.41 -14.64
C GLY A 254 -6.28 -12.87 -14.16
N ALA A 255 -6.32 -13.53 -13.01
CA ALA A 255 -7.53 -14.05 -12.38
C ALA A 255 -7.66 -13.56 -10.93
N LEU A 256 -8.89 -13.59 -10.41
CA LEU A 256 -9.15 -13.36 -8.99
C LEU A 256 -8.70 -14.58 -8.17
N ASP A 257 -7.97 -14.35 -7.09
CA ASP A 257 -7.62 -15.38 -6.11
C ASP A 257 -8.69 -15.45 -5.01
N LEU A 258 -9.81 -16.11 -5.32
CA LEU A 258 -10.95 -16.25 -4.41
C LEU A 258 -10.96 -17.64 -3.75
N PRO A 259 -10.79 -17.73 -2.42
CA PRO A 259 -10.76 -19.00 -1.69
C PRO A 259 -11.96 -19.91 -1.98
N GLY A 260 -11.72 -21.22 -2.11
CA GLY A 260 -12.74 -22.22 -2.44
C GLY A 260 -13.90 -22.31 -1.42
N GLY A 261 -13.67 -21.91 -0.16
CA GLY A 261 -14.70 -21.89 0.88
C GLY A 261 -15.77 -20.79 0.73
N LEU A 262 -15.62 -19.87 -0.23
CA LEU A 262 -16.64 -18.86 -0.52
C LEU A 262 -17.87 -19.50 -1.18
N THR A 263 -19.05 -19.31 -0.57
CA THR A 263 -20.33 -19.71 -1.17
C THR A 263 -20.55 -18.98 -2.49
N GLU A 264 -21.22 -19.64 -3.45
CA GLU A 264 -21.47 -19.08 -4.78
C GLU A 264 -22.12 -17.68 -4.79
N PRO A 265 -23.12 -17.37 -3.95
CA PRO A 265 -23.68 -16.02 -3.91
C PRO A 265 -22.65 -14.92 -3.57
N TRP A 266 -21.75 -15.19 -2.61
CA TRP A 266 -20.69 -14.25 -2.23
C TRP A 266 -19.58 -14.17 -3.29
N ARG A 267 -19.23 -15.30 -3.91
CA ARG A 267 -18.30 -15.31 -5.05
C ARG A 267 -18.82 -14.42 -6.17
N ARG A 268 -20.09 -14.58 -6.54
CA ARG A 268 -20.73 -13.76 -7.57
C ARG A 268 -20.82 -12.28 -7.17
N PHE A 269 -21.16 -11.98 -5.92
CA PHE A 269 -21.17 -10.61 -5.40
C PHE A 269 -19.79 -9.93 -5.56
N ILE A 270 -18.72 -10.61 -5.16
CA ILE A 270 -17.34 -10.09 -5.26
C ILE A 270 -16.97 -9.88 -6.73
N THR A 271 -17.17 -10.87 -7.59
CA THR A 271 -16.84 -10.77 -9.02
C THR A 271 -17.61 -9.65 -9.72
N ASP A 272 -18.87 -9.42 -9.35
CA ASP A 272 -19.68 -8.33 -9.91
C ASP A 272 -19.17 -6.95 -9.49
N CYS A 273 -18.76 -6.79 -8.23
CA CYS A 273 -18.11 -5.59 -7.73
C CYS A 273 -16.75 -5.34 -8.41
N LEU A 274 -15.99 -6.40 -8.66
CA LEU A 274 -14.68 -6.37 -9.29
C LEU A 274 -14.75 -6.41 -10.83
N ALA A 275 -15.84 -5.97 -11.46
CA ALA A 275 -15.85 -5.89 -12.93
C ALA A 275 -14.66 -5.04 -13.45
N PRO A 276 -13.97 -5.45 -14.54
CA PRO A 276 -12.64 -4.97 -14.93
C PRO A 276 -12.47 -3.46 -15.09
N ASP A 277 -13.51 -2.77 -15.55
CA ASP A 277 -13.46 -1.35 -15.89
C ASP A 277 -14.76 -0.64 -15.53
N HIS A 278 -14.75 0.69 -15.57
CA HIS A 278 -15.94 1.50 -15.26
C HIS A 278 -17.15 1.15 -16.15
N ALA A 279 -16.96 0.95 -17.46
CA ALA A 279 -18.04 0.75 -18.41
C ALA A 279 -18.74 -0.60 -18.23
N THR A 280 -18.01 -1.62 -17.80
CA THR A 280 -18.58 -2.93 -17.42
C THR A 280 -19.16 -2.90 -16.00
N ARG A 281 -18.51 -2.19 -15.06
CA ARG A 281 -18.95 -2.12 -13.65
C ARG A 281 -20.21 -1.28 -13.45
N LYS A 282 -20.45 -0.24 -14.25
CA LYS A 282 -21.63 0.64 -14.16
C LYS A 282 -22.98 -0.07 -14.41
N ARG A 283 -22.96 -1.32 -14.88
CA ARG A 283 -24.17 -2.18 -14.93
C ARG A 283 -24.75 -2.45 -13.53
N TYR A 284 -23.93 -2.24 -12.50
CA TYR A 284 -24.27 -2.33 -11.11
C TYR A 284 -24.22 -0.95 -10.45
N ASP A 285 -25.06 -0.78 -9.44
CA ASP A 285 -25.05 0.37 -8.55
C ASP A 285 -25.00 -0.10 -7.09
N ALA A 286 -24.71 0.80 -6.18
CA ALA A 286 -24.62 0.44 -4.76
C ALA A 286 -25.96 -0.06 -4.19
N ALA A 287 -27.10 0.40 -4.71
CA ALA A 287 -28.43 -0.03 -4.27
C ALA A 287 -28.72 -1.50 -4.64
N SER A 288 -28.38 -1.92 -5.86
CA SER A 288 -28.47 -3.31 -6.31
C SER A 288 -27.51 -4.21 -5.54
N MET A 289 -26.28 -3.76 -5.26
CA MET A 289 -25.35 -4.51 -4.42
C MET A 289 -25.88 -4.66 -2.98
N HIS A 290 -26.49 -3.61 -2.41
CA HIS A 290 -27.12 -3.69 -1.10
C HIS A 290 -28.24 -4.73 -1.03
N ARG A 291 -29.16 -4.77 -2.01
CA ARG A 291 -30.22 -5.81 -2.05
C ARG A 291 -29.62 -7.22 -2.08
N ARG A 292 -28.60 -7.45 -2.92
CA ARG A 292 -27.96 -8.77 -3.04
C ARG A 292 -27.22 -9.19 -1.78
N ALA A 293 -26.58 -8.25 -1.07
CA ALA A 293 -25.94 -8.51 0.21
C ALA A 293 -26.97 -8.94 1.27
N LEU A 294 -28.13 -8.26 1.32
CA LEU A 294 -29.23 -8.61 2.23
C LEU A 294 -29.80 -10.01 1.92
N GLU A 295 -30.10 -10.30 0.65
CA GLU A 295 -30.59 -11.61 0.20
C GLU A 295 -29.61 -12.73 0.55
N THR A 296 -28.32 -12.51 0.29
CA THR A 296 -27.27 -13.49 0.56
C THR A 296 -27.11 -13.74 2.08
N ASN A 297 -27.14 -12.68 2.88
CA ASN A 297 -27.07 -12.77 4.34
C ASN A 297 -28.30 -13.50 4.93
N ALA A 298 -29.50 -13.24 4.41
CA ALA A 298 -30.72 -13.90 4.84
C ALA A 298 -30.70 -15.42 4.51
N ALA A 299 -30.26 -15.79 3.31
CA ALA A 299 -30.14 -17.18 2.89
C ALA A 299 -29.15 -17.97 3.76
N ALA A 300 -28.01 -17.37 4.10
CA ALA A 300 -27.02 -18.00 4.99
C ALA A 300 -27.62 -18.30 6.38
N ARG A 301 -28.33 -17.33 6.98
CA ARG A 301 -29.00 -17.49 8.29
C ARG A 301 -30.08 -18.57 8.28
N ALA A 302 -30.84 -18.69 7.18
CA ALA A 302 -31.86 -19.72 7.03
C ALA A 302 -31.26 -21.14 6.97
N SER A 303 -30.13 -21.31 6.26
CA SER A 303 -29.41 -22.57 6.17
C SER A 303 -28.88 -23.03 7.54
N THR A 304 -28.19 -22.15 8.28
CA THR A 304 -27.65 -22.47 9.62
C THR A 304 -28.74 -22.90 10.60
N ARG A 305 -29.92 -22.25 10.56
CA ARG A 305 -31.08 -22.63 11.40
C ARG A 305 -31.63 -24.01 11.07
N ARG A 306 -31.57 -24.44 9.80
CA ARG A 306 -32.08 -25.75 9.37
C ARG A 306 -31.16 -26.88 9.82
N PHE A 307 -29.84 -26.69 9.78
CA PHE A 307 -28.85 -27.67 10.28
C PHE A 307 -28.81 -27.78 11.80
N GLY A 308 -28.99 -26.68 12.55
CA GLY A 308 -29.06 -26.71 14.01
C GLY A 308 -30.24 -27.53 14.58
N LYS A 309 -31.34 -27.67 13.81
CA LYS A 309 -32.48 -28.53 14.19
C LYS A 309 -32.26 -30.03 13.89
N VAL A 310 -31.26 -30.37 13.08
CA VAL A 310 -30.93 -31.77 12.73
C VAL A 310 -29.83 -32.31 13.66
N ALA A 311 -28.87 -31.47 14.05
CA ALA A 311 -27.80 -31.85 14.98
C ALA A 311 -28.28 -32.16 16.41
N SER A 312 -29.42 -31.59 16.85
CA SER A 312 -30.02 -31.91 18.17
C SER A 312 -30.69 -33.29 18.24
N ARG A 313 -30.66 -34.08 17.15
CA ARG A 313 -31.21 -35.45 17.10
C ARG A 313 -30.15 -36.56 16.93
N GLY A 314 -28.85 -36.24 16.85
CA GLY A 314 -27.82 -37.21 16.45
C GLY A 314 -26.58 -37.36 17.33
N ALA A 315 -26.47 -36.67 18.48
CA ALA A 315 -25.28 -36.73 19.32
C ALA A 315 -25.39 -37.78 20.45
N VAL A 316 -25.32 -39.07 20.09
CA VAL A 316 -24.93 -40.17 21.00
C VAL A 316 -24.04 -41.12 20.20
N LEU A 317 -22.87 -41.45 20.76
CA LEU A 317 -21.81 -42.37 20.27
C LEU A 317 -20.76 -41.79 19.32
N THR A 318 -19.59 -41.43 19.85
CA THR A 318 -18.40 -42.31 19.92
C THR A 318 -17.17 -41.48 20.33
N ALA A 319 -16.65 -41.75 21.53
CA ALA A 319 -15.32 -41.32 21.96
C ALA A 319 -14.57 -42.55 22.44
N SER A 320 -13.38 -42.80 21.89
CA SER A 320 -12.20 -43.41 22.55
C SER A 320 -11.22 -43.93 21.50
N LEU A 321 -9.99 -43.40 21.48
CA LEU A 321 -8.73 -44.17 21.52
C LEU A 321 -7.53 -43.23 21.33
N LEU A 322 -6.79 -43.02 22.42
CA LEU A 322 -5.48 -42.37 22.46
C LEU A 322 -4.53 -43.34 23.20
N GLY A 323 -3.37 -43.64 22.62
CA GLY A 323 -2.40 -44.59 23.18
C GLY A 323 -0.96 -44.36 22.69
N VAL A 324 -0.24 -43.51 23.43
CA VAL A 324 1.20 -43.45 23.80
C VAL A 324 2.22 -44.39 23.12
N VAL A 325 3.38 -43.84 22.66
CA VAL A 325 4.74 -44.42 22.87
C VAL A 325 5.83 -43.31 22.90
N THR A 326 6.70 -43.37 23.91
CA THR A 326 7.97 -42.62 24.11
C THR A 326 9.19 -43.53 23.92
N ALA A 327 10.35 -43.02 23.43
CA ALA A 327 11.69 -43.54 23.77
C ALA A 327 12.85 -42.60 23.37
N THR A 328 13.82 -42.47 24.28
CA THR A 328 15.10 -41.73 24.25
C THR A 328 16.28 -42.61 23.80
N ALA A 329 17.32 -42.05 23.17
CA ALA A 329 18.73 -42.47 23.35
C ALA A 329 19.75 -41.49 22.73
N THR A 330 20.77 -41.12 23.51
CA THR A 330 22.00 -40.39 23.19
C THR A 330 23.18 -41.35 22.98
N LEU A 331 24.13 -41.04 22.09
CA LEU A 331 25.58 -41.18 22.37
C LEU A 331 26.45 -40.51 21.28
N ALA A 332 27.53 -39.86 21.72
CA ALA A 332 28.57 -39.20 20.92
C ALA A 332 29.89 -39.97 21.02
N TRP A 333 30.76 -39.96 19.98
CA TRP A 333 32.21 -40.20 20.11
C TRP A 333 33.03 -39.54 18.95
N ALA A 334 34.05 -38.80 19.38
CA ALA A 334 35.40 -38.53 18.83
C ALA A 334 35.66 -37.94 17.42
N LEU A 335 36.42 -36.83 17.42
CA LEU A 335 37.17 -36.22 16.30
C LEU A 335 38.59 -36.80 16.20
N PRO A 336 39.21 -36.71 15.01
CA PRO A 336 40.64 -36.39 14.90
C PRO A 336 40.89 -35.09 14.12
N THR A 337 41.84 -34.31 14.61
CA THR A 337 42.40 -33.08 14.05
C THR A 337 43.39 -33.38 12.92
N GLY A 338 43.27 -32.68 11.79
CA GLY A 338 44.30 -32.61 10.75
C GLY A 338 44.37 -31.18 10.19
N GLU A 339 45.56 -30.59 10.20
CA GLU A 339 45.89 -29.30 9.59
C GLU A 339 45.97 -29.42 8.06
N PRO A 340 45.59 -28.40 7.26
CA PRO A 340 45.77 -28.44 5.81
C PRO A 340 47.07 -27.77 5.35
N GLU A 341 47.81 -28.50 4.51
CA GLU A 341 48.96 -28.02 3.74
C GLU A 341 48.60 -26.94 2.71
N THR A 342 49.50 -25.96 2.55
CA THR A 342 49.41 -24.87 1.57
C THR A 342 49.95 -25.29 0.19
N GLY A 343 49.06 -25.60 -0.74
CA GLY A 343 49.33 -25.65 -2.18
C GLY A 343 48.96 -24.34 -2.91
N PRO A 344 49.38 -24.14 -4.17
CA PRO A 344 49.09 -22.92 -4.91
C PRO A 344 47.58 -22.79 -5.12
N VAL A 345 46.99 -21.78 -4.50
CA VAL A 345 45.56 -21.49 -4.53
C VAL A 345 45.17 -21.12 -5.95
N ARG A 346 44.54 -22.06 -6.68
CA ARG A 346 43.64 -21.68 -7.78
C ARG A 346 42.65 -20.68 -7.19
N PRO A 347 42.42 -19.49 -7.80
CA PRO A 347 41.45 -18.55 -7.26
C PRO A 347 40.13 -19.30 -7.13
N VAL A 348 39.69 -19.46 -5.88
CA VAL A 348 38.39 -20.03 -5.59
C VAL A 348 37.39 -19.15 -6.32
N PRO A 349 36.55 -19.71 -7.21
CA PRO A 349 35.56 -18.91 -7.92
C PRO A 349 34.77 -18.12 -6.89
N SER A 350 34.82 -16.80 -7.00
CA SER A 350 34.08 -15.93 -6.13
C SER A 350 32.60 -16.22 -6.33
N ARG A 351 31.80 -16.19 -5.27
CA ARG A 351 30.33 -16.35 -5.38
C ARG A 351 29.68 -15.31 -6.31
N TYR A 352 30.43 -14.29 -6.72
CA TYR A 352 30.02 -13.21 -7.61
C TYR A 352 30.45 -13.39 -9.07
N ASP A 353 31.32 -14.36 -9.39
CA ASP A 353 31.86 -14.55 -10.74
C ASP A 353 30.79 -14.84 -11.79
N GLY A 354 29.63 -15.36 -11.37
CA GLY A 354 28.45 -15.56 -12.22
C GLY A 354 27.67 -14.29 -12.55
N TYR A 355 27.94 -13.17 -11.85
CA TYR A 355 27.21 -11.91 -11.99
C TYR A 355 28.03 -10.83 -12.71
N PHE A 356 29.31 -10.67 -12.34
CA PHE A 356 30.25 -9.75 -12.96
C PHE A 356 31.69 -10.17 -12.64
N ARG A 357 32.64 -9.66 -13.41
CA ARG A 357 34.08 -9.87 -13.18
C ARG A 357 34.55 -9.24 -11.87
N THR A 358 34.99 -10.05 -10.92
CA THR A 358 35.53 -9.56 -9.63
C THR A 358 36.98 -9.08 -9.72
N ASP A 359 37.65 -9.30 -10.85
CA ASP A 359 38.98 -8.76 -11.17
C ASP A 359 38.91 -7.39 -11.88
N ALA A 360 37.70 -6.88 -12.11
CA ALA A 360 37.48 -5.53 -12.59
C ALA A 360 37.50 -4.49 -11.45
N ASP A 361 37.37 -3.20 -11.79
CA ASP A 361 37.41 -2.09 -10.84
C ASP A 361 36.07 -1.85 -10.10
N ILE A 362 35.35 -2.92 -9.75
CA ILE A 362 34.15 -2.85 -8.91
C ILE A 362 34.61 -3.02 -7.45
N PRO A 363 34.35 -2.06 -6.53
CA PRO A 363 34.78 -2.19 -5.14
C PRO A 363 34.13 -3.40 -4.44
N PRO A 364 34.92 -4.30 -3.80
CA PRO A 364 34.38 -5.49 -3.14
C PRO A 364 33.35 -5.20 -2.05
N ALA A 365 33.44 -4.04 -1.39
CA ALA A 365 32.50 -3.59 -0.37
C ALA A 365 31.05 -3.45 -0.90
N TYR A 366 30.87 -3.31 -2.21
CA TYR A 366 29.55 -3.11 -2.83
C TYR A 366 28.99 -4.37 -3.50
N TYR A 367 29.73 -5.48 -3.53
CA TYR A 367 29.33 -6.70 -4.25
C TYR A 367 27.95 -7.21 -3.80
N ASP A 368 27.73 -7.34 -2.49
CA ASP A 368 26.45 -7.82 -1.96
C ASP A 368 25.30 -6.87 -2.27
N LEU A 369 25.53 -5.55 -2.19
CA LEU A 369 24.53 -4.54 -2.49
C LEU A 369 24.16 -4.54 -3.98
N ILE A 370 25.15 -4.66 -4.87
CA ILE A 370 24.97 -4.70 -6.32
C ILE A 370 24.22 -5.97 -6.72
N VAL A 371 24.61 -7.13 -6.19
CA VAL A 371 23.92 -8.40 -6.46
C VAL A 371 22.49 -8.34 -5.94
N ALA A 372 22.26 -7.87 -4.72
CA ALA A 372 20.92 -7.71 -4.16
C ALA A 372 20.06 -6.76 -4.99
N ALA A 373 20.61 -5.63 -5.45
CA ALA A 373 19.92 -4.67 -6.29
C ALA A 373 19.56 -5.25 -7.67
N GLY A 374 20.49 -5.96 -8.29
CA GLY A 374 20.35 -6.51 -9.63
C GLY A 374 19.54 -7.81 -9.72
N THR A 375 19.35 -8.53 -8.61
CA THR A 375 18.53 -9.76 -8.52
C THR A 375 17.17 -9.53 -7.87
N MET A 376 16.83 -8.27 -7.57
CA MET A 376 15.58 -7.91 -6.91
C MET A 376 14.34 -8.07 -7.78
N CYS A 377 14.51 -7.94 -9.11
CA CYS A 377 13.40 -8.11 -10.05
C CYS A 377 13.27 -9.60 -10.42
N PRO A 378 12.09 -10.02 -10.93
CA PRO A 378 11.95 -11.36 -11.49
C PRO A 378 12.96 -11.61 -12.63
N ALA A 379 13.35 -12.86 -12.82
CA ALA A 379 14.43 -13.27 -13.75
C ALA A 379 14.17 -12.95 -15.23
N ASP A 380 12.96 -12.52 -15.60
CA ASP A 380 12.56 -12.14 -16.95
C ASP A 380 12.82 -10.66 -17.28
N ARG A 381 13.34 -9.87 -16.33
CA ARG A 381 13.60 -8.42 -16.52
C ARG A 381 15.05 -8.15 -16.86
N ALA A 382 15.26 -7.08 -17.64
CA ALA A 382 16.58 -6.58 -18.02
C ALA A 382 17.45 -6.00 -16.87
N VAL A 383 16.93 -6.00 -15.63
CA VAL A 383 17.68 -5.53 -14.47
C VAL A 383 18.60 -6.64 -14.00
N THR A 384 19.90 -6.40 -14.00
CA THR A 384 20.93 -7.38 -13.64
C THR A 384 21.99 -6.76 -12.74
N PRO A 385 22.73 -7.55 -11.95
CA PRO A 385 23.86 -7.01 -11.16
C PRO A 385 24.91 -6.36 -12.05
N LEU A 386 25.13 -6.89 -13.25
CA LEU A 386 26.01 -6.31 -14.26
C LEU A 386 25.58 -4.89 -14.65
N LEU A 387 24.28 -4.68 -14.91
CA LEU A 387 23.73 -3.35 -15.21
C LEU A 387 23.90 -2.39 -14.03
N VAL A 388 23.58 -2.82 -12.81
CA VAL A 388 23.73 -1.98 -11.62
C VAL A 388 25.19 -1.55 -11.43
N ALA A 389 26.16 -2.46 -11.55
CA ALA A 389 27.58 -2.13 -11.45
C ALA A 389 28.03 -1.12 -12.52
N ALA A 390 27.64 -1.35 -13.77
CA ALA A 390 27.98 -0.46 -14.89
C ALA A 390 27.38 0.94 -14.71
N MET A 391 26.14 1.04 -14.20
CA MET A 391 25.51 2.32 -13.90
C MET A 391 26.24 3.08 -12.79
N LEU A 392 26.55 2.44 -11.66
CA LEU A 392 27.26 3.10 -10.55
C LEU A 392 28.64 3.62 -11.00
N LYS A 393 29.36 2.87 -11.84
CA LYS A 393 30.60 3.34 -12.47
C LYS A 393 30.36 4.57 -13.35
N ALA A 394 29.32 4.56 -14.18
CA ALA A 394 29.01 5.65 -15.11
C ALA A 394 28.46 6.91 -14.44
N GLU A 395 27.75 6.76 -13.31
CA GLU A 395 27.18 7.87 -12.54
C GLU A 395 28.27 8.60 -11.74
N SER A 396 29.05 7.90 -10.92
CA SER A 396 29.96 8.54 -9.95
C SER A 396 31.35 7.93 -9.85
N ASP A 397 31.68 6.93 -10.68
CA ASP A 397 32.88 6.10 -10.46
C ASP A 397 32.91 5.45 -9.06
N PHE A 398 31.76 4.93 -8.63
CA PHE A 398 31.58 4.34 -7.29
C PHE A 398 31.88 5.28 -6.11
N ASP A 399 31.99 6.60 -6.33
CA ASP A 399 32.21 7.61 -5.29
C ASP A 399 30.94 7.80 -4.43
N PRO A 400 30.93 7.39 -3.15
CA PRO A 400 29.80 7.58 -2.25
C PRO A 400 29.64 9.02 -1.76
N ASP A 401 30.68 9.84 -1.88
CA ASP A 401 30.75 11.20 -1.37
C ASP A 401 30.55 12.26 -2.47
N LEU A 402 30.30 11.82 -3.71
CA LEU A 402 30.00 12.71 -4.84
C LEU A 402 28.89 13.70 -4.45
N SER A 403 29.18 14.98 -4.63
CA SER A 403 28.26 16.07 -4.29
C SER A 403 28.20 17.05 -5.45
N ASP A 404 27.02 17.16 -6.07
CA ASP A 404 26.72 18.13 -7.12
C ASP A 404 25.52 18.99 -6.72
N PRO A 405 25.74 20.03 -5.92
CA PRO A 405 24.67 20.93 -5.47
C PRO A 405 23.98 21.68 -6.61
N ALA A 406 24.64 21.87 -7.76
CA ALA A 406 24.05 22.56 -8.90
C ALA A 406 22.99 21.69 -9.61
N GLY A 407 23.20 20.37 -9.62
CA GLY A 407 22.25 19.38 -10.13
C GLY A 407 21.24 18.86 -9.10
N ASP A 408 21.39 19.20 -7.81
CA ASP A 408 20.70 18.55 -6.67
C ASP A 408 20.96 17.03 -6.65
N GLU A 409 22.16 16.59 -7.05
CA GLU A 409 22.52 15.16 -7.19
C GLU A 409 23.67 14.77 -6.26
N TYR A 410 23.51 13.65 -5.54
CA TYR A 410 24.47 13.22 -4.51
C TYR A 410 24.69 11.71 -4.47
N GLY A 411 25.87 11.34 -3.99
CA GLY A 411 26.31 10.00 -3.68
C GLY A 411 26.50 9.09 -4.88
N ILE A 412 26.74 7.81 -4.58
CA ILE A 412 27.20 6.79 -5.54
C ILE A 412 26.29 6.55 -6.76
N ALA A 413 25.05 6.99 -6.69
CA ALA A 413 24.06 6.82 -7.75
C ALA A 413 23.48 8.16 -8.23
N ARG A 414 24.07 9.30 -7.83
CA ARG A 414 23.64 10.66 -8.19
C ARG A 414 22.15 10.89 -7.99
N TRP A 415 21.67 10.53 -6.80
CA TRP A 415 20.28 10.72 -6.44
C TRP A 415 19.96 12.17 -6.16
N THR A 416 18.76 12.62 -6.56
CA THR A 416 18.16 13.76 -5.88
C THR A 416 17.54 13.32 -4.56
N PRO A 417 17.66 14.10 -3.47
CA PRO A 417 17.10 13.77 -2.16
C PRO A 417 15.62 13.38 -2.24
N ARG A 418 14.85 14.12 -3.05
CA ARG A 418 13.40 13.92 -3.20
C ARG A 418 13.06 12.63 -3.96
N VAL A 419 13.88 12.25 -4.94
CA VAL A 419 13.64 11.01 -5.71
C VAL A 419 14.06 9.79 -4.90
N LEU A 420 15.24 9.82 -4.25
CA LEU A 420 15.75 8.71 -3.43
C LEU A 420 14.72 8.24 -2.40
N LYS A 421 14.07 9.18 -1.71
CA LYS A 421 13.00 8.94 -0.73
C LYS A 421 11.98 7.89 -1.19
N TYR A 422 11.54 7.92 -2.45
CA TYR A 422 10.53 6.99 -2.96
C TYR A 422 11.03 5.56 -3.13
N TYR A 423 12.35 5.41 -3.31
CA TYR A 423 13.02 4.15 -3.52
C TYR A 423 13.76 3.66 -2.27
N LEU A 424 13.50 4.25 -1.09
CA LEU A 424 13.90 3.68 0.20
C LEU A 424 12.92 2.59 0.66
N PRO A 425 13.25 1.75 1.66
CA PRO A 425 12.29 0.88 2.32
C PRO A 425 11.14 1.67 2.95
N ALA A 426 9.96 1.07 3.13
CA ALA A 426 8.75 1.78 3.56
C ALA A 426 8.94 2.62 4.83
N GLY A 427 9.66 2.11 5.84
CA GLY A 427 9.95 2.83 7.10
C GLY A 427 11.02 3.93 7.02
N GLN A 428 11.59 4.18 5.83
CA GLN A 428 12.58 5.23 5.61
C GLN A 428 12.07 6.34 4.67
N ARG A 429 10.80 6.26 4.23
CA ARG A 429 10.21 7.21 3.26
C ARG A 429 9.50 8.39 3.90
N ASP A 430 9.58 8.59 5.21
CA ASP A 430 8.78 9.65 5.87
C ASP A 430 9.42 11.03 5.72
N ARG A 431 10.75 11.07 5.57
CA ARG A 431 11.53 12.32 5.42
C ARG A 431 12.35 12.27 4.14
N VAL A 432 12.67 13.45 3.62
CA VAL A 432 13.62 13.55 2.50
C VAL A 432 15.02 13.31 3.10
N PRO A 433 15.74 12.25 2.69
CA PRO A 433 17.09 11.99 3.19
C PRO A 433 18.00 13.17 2.85
N GLN A 434 18.94 13.51 3.72
CA GLN A 434 19.95 14.54 3.46
C GLN A 434 21.25 13.86 3.04
N PRO A 435 21.99 14.40 2.05
CA PRO A 435 23.29 13.87 1.70
C PRO A 435 24.29 14.03 2.88
N PRO A 436 25.29 13.16 3.00
CA PRO A 436 25.65 12.08 2.06
C PRO A 436 24.71 10.87 2.15
N PHE A 437 24.55 10.16 1.03
CA PHE A 437 23.70 8.97 0.97
C PHE A 437 24.55 7.69 1.03
N PRO A 438 24.51 6.94 2.13
CA PRO A 438 25.36 5.78 2.30
C PRO A 438 25.07 4.71 1.23
N PRO A 439 26.07 3.96 0.72
CA PRO A 439 25.89 2.94 -0.32
C PRO A 439 24.81 1.91 0.00
N GLU A 440 24.65 1.53 1.27
CA GLU A 440 23.64 0.59 1.77
C GLU A 440 22.21 1.11 1.59
N MET A 441 22.06 2.43 1.54
CA MET A 441 20.80 3.11 1.22
C MET A 441 20.66 3.28 -0.30
N SER A 442 21.71 3.76 -0.96
CA SER A 442 21.71 4.20 -2.36
C SER A 442 21.60 3.05 -3.36
N ILE A 443 22.42 2.00 -3.22
CA ILE A 443 22.52 0.92 -4.22
C ILE A 443 21.23 0.08 -4.25
N PRO A 444 20.62 -0.34 -3.12
CA PRO A 444 19.33 -1.03 -3.16
C PRO A 444 18.20 -0.15 -3.69
N ALA A 445 18.28 1.17 -3.55
CA ALA A 445 17.31 2.08 -4.15
C ALA A 445 17.38 2.07 -5.68
N VAL A 446 18.58 1.91 -6.27
CA VAL A 446 18.76 1.78 -7.73
C VAL A 446 18.01 0.56 -8.23
N GLY A 447 18.21 -0.60 -7.61
CA GLY A 447 17.48 -1.81 -7.98
C GLY A 447 15.96 -1.66 -7.88
N ARG A 448 15.45 -1.03 -6.80
CA ARG A 448 14.00 -0.75 -6.64
C ARG A 448 13.46 0.17 -7.72
N TYR A 449 14.25 1.18 -8.11
CA TYR A 449 13.85 2.11 -9.17
C TYR A 449 13.85 1.44 -10.54
N LEU A 450 14.91 0.70 -10.88
CA LEU A 450 14.98 -0.05 -12.13
C LEU A 450 13.88 -1.11 -12.23
N CYS A 451 13.57 -1.86 -11.16
CA CYS A 451 12.42 -2.78 -11.17
C CYS A 451 11.08 -2.06 -11.37
N TRP A 452 10.95 -0.82 -10.93
CA TRP A 452 9.74 -0.02 -11.18
C TRP A 452 9.66 0.46 -12.63
N MET A 453 10.80 0.72 -13.27
CA MET A 453 10.88 1.22 -14.65
C MET A 453 10.81 0.12 -15.71
N ALA A 454 11.45 -1.03 -15.48
CA ALA A 454 11.60 -2.10 -16.47
C ALA A 454 10.30 -2.51 -17.18
N PRO A 455 9.15 -2.70 -16.50
CA PRO A 455 7.89 -3.05 -17.16
C PRO A 455 7.38 -2.01 -18.16
N ARG A 456 7.81 -0.75 -18.03
CA ARG A 456 7.38 0.36 -18.91
C ARG A 456 8.20 0.43 -20.20
N LEU A 457 9.28 -0.34 -20.28
CA LEU A 457 10.28 -0.29 -21.36
C LEU A 457 10.44 -1.63 -22.10
N GLU A 458 9.72 -2.68 -21.72
CA GLU A 458 9.88 -4.03 -22.31
C GLU A 458 9.61 -4.06 -23.82
N GLU A 459 8.64 -3.27 -24.27
CA GLU A 459 8.24 -3.19 -25.68
C GLU A 459 9.02 -2.09 -26.43
N VAL A 460 9.93 -1.38 -25.76
CA VAL A 460 10.72 -0.32 -26.41
C VAL A 460 11.88 -0.97 -27.18
N PRO A 461 12.04 -0.69 -28.48
CA PRO A 461 13.15 -1.22 -29.27
C PRO A 461 14.53 -0.85 -28.72
N GLY A 462 15.54 -1.65 -29.06
CA GLY A 462 16.94 -1.44 -28.67
C GLY A 462 17.39 -2.32 -27.50
N ASP A 463 18.56 -2.01 -26.95
CA ASP A 463 19.11 -2.75 -25.82
C ASP A 463 18.32 -2.41 -24.53
N PRO A 464 17.74 -3.40 -23.84
CA PRO A 464 16.93 -3.15 -22.64
C PRO A 464 17.71 -2.51 -21.47
N ALA A 465 19.00 -2.82 -21.33
CA ALA A 465 19.85 -2.24 -20.29
C ALA A 465 20.18 -0.78 -20.61
N GLU A 466 20.48 -0.45 -21.87
CA GLU A 466 20.68 0.93 -22.30
C GLU A 466 19.38 1.75 -22.19
N ASN A 467 18.23 1.18 -22.54
CA ASN A 467 16.93 1.82 -22.40
C ASN A 467 16.61 2.13 -20.92
N LEU A 468 16.91 1.20 -20.01
CA LEU A 468 16.76 1.40 -18.57
C LEU A 468 17.65 2.51 -18.03
N ALA A 469 18.93 2.53 -18.40
CA ALA A 469 19.86 3.56 -17.98
C ALA A 469 19.53 4.93 -18.59
N ALA A 470 19.07 4.97 -19.85
CA ALA A 470 18.62 6.21 -20.48
C ALA A 470 17.40 6.78 -19.76
N ALA A 471 16.46 5.91 -19.37
CA ALA A 471 15.29 6.30 -18.62
C ALA A 471 15.63 6.72 -17.18
N TYR A 472 16.69 6.17 -16.57
CA TYR A 472 17.16 6.54 -15.23
C TYR A 472 17.55 8.03 -15.17
N ARG A 473 18.27 8.51 -16.19
CA ARG A 473 18.66 9.93 -16.34
C ARG A 473 17.57 10.83 -16.94
N THR A 474 16.44 10.26 -17.37
CA THR A 474 15.34 11.02 -17.99
C THR A 474 13.98 10.59 -17.44
N SER A 475 13.25 9.74 -18.17
CA SER A 475 12.05 9.03 -17.74
C SER A 475 11.70 7.93 -18.74
N ALA A 476 10.89 6.95 -18.33
CA ALA A 476 10.41 5.91 -19.23
C ALA A 476 9.58 6.48 -20.40
N ASP A 477 8.84 7.58 -20.19
CA ASP A 477 8.04 8.22 -21.24
C ASP A 477 8.92 8.87 -22.32
N VAL A 478 10.05 9.47 -21.93
CA VAL A 478 10.99 10.07 -22.88
C VAL A 478 11.61 9.00 -23.78
N VAL A 479 12.05 7.89 -23.19
CA VAL A 479 12.64 6.76 -23.94
C VAL A 479 11.60 6.08 -24.82
N ARG A 480 10.37 5.87 -24.33
CA ARG A 480 9.27 5.31 -25.14
C ARG A 480 8.89 6.20 -26.31
N LYS A 481 8.77 7.52 -26.11
CA LYS A 481 8.46 8.48 -27.19
C LYS A 481 9.56 8.54 -28.25
N ALA A 482 10.82 8.34 -27.84
CA ALA A 482 11.96 8.29 -28.75
C ALA A 482 12.12 6.93 -29.45
N GLY A 483 11.39 5.89 -29.03
CA GLY A 483 11.55 4.53 -29.54
C GLY A 483 12.88 3.87 -29.16
N GLY A 484 13.47 4.27 -28.03
CA GLY A 484 14.79 3.83 -27.57
C GLY A 484 15.59 4.99 -26.97
N VAL A 485 16.92 4.87 -26.94
CA VAL A 485 17.82 5.93 -26.44
C VAL A 485 17.63 7.24 -27.23
N PRO A 486 17.24 8.36 -26.59
CA PRO A 486 17.00 9.64 -27.27
C PRO A 486 18.28 10.25 -27.87
N ARG A 487 18.52 10.02 -29.17
CA ARG A 487 19.71 10.51 -29.89
C ARG A 487 19.79 12.04 -30.02
N SER A 488 18.68 12.74 -29.82
CA SER A 488 18.64 14.22 -29.80
C SER A 488 19.28 14.84 -28.56
N ARG A 489 19.78 14.04 -27.60
CA ARG A 489 20.43 14.50 -26.36
C ARG A 489 21.90 14.03 -26.31
N PRO A 490 22.87 14.85 -26.78
CA PRO A 490 24.28 14.44 -26.88
C PRO A 490 24.93 14.03 -25.56
N GLU A 491 24.52 14.62 -24.44
CA GLU A 491 25.01 14.24 -23.10
C GLU A 491 24.52 12.86 -22.66
N LEU A 492 23.27 12.53 -22.99
CA LEU A 492 22.70 11.22 -22.70
C LEU A 492 23.35 10.14 -23.54
N VAL A 493 23.61 10.41 -24.83
CA VAL A 493 24.34 9.50 -25.71
C VAL A 493 25.74 9.22 -25.16
N ARG A 494 26.49 10.27 -24.78
CA ARG A 494 27.82 10.11 -24.14
C ARG A 494 27.77 9.30 -22.84
N TYR A 495 26.69 9.40 -22.07
CA TYR A 495 26.48 8.57 -20.88
C TYR A 495 26.26 7.09 -21.24
N ILE A 496 25.42 6.82 -22.25
CA ILE A 496 25.17 5.45 -22.71
C ILE A 496 26.42 4.82 -23.33
N ASP A 497 27.24 5.56 -24.07
CA ASP A 497 28.50 5.07 -24.63
C ASP A 497 29.47 4.62 -23.52
N ARG A 498 29.56 5.38 -22.41
CA ARG A 498 30.34 4.98 -21.23
C ARG A 498 29.75 3.73 -20.58
N LEU A 499 28.44 3.70 -20.38
CA LEU A 499 27.74 2.53 -19.82
C LEU A 499 28.02 1.26 -20.64
N HIS A 500 27.91 1.34 -21.97
CA HIS A 500 28.18 0.23 -22.88
C HIS A 500 29.60 -0.32 -22.71
N THR A 501 30.58 0.57 -22.54
CA THR A 501 31.98 0.22 -22.26
C THR A 501 32.09 -0.56 -20.94
N TYR A 502 31.41 -0.12 -19.88
CA TYR A 502 31.44 -0.80 -18.58
C TYR A 502 30.66 -2.12 -18.58
N LEU A 503 29.51 -2.20 -19.25
CA LEU A 503 28.78 -3.45 -19.44
C LEU A 503 29.67 -4.52 -20.11
N SER A 504 30.44 -4.12 -21.11
CA SER A 504 31.40 -5.00 -21.79
C SER A 504 32.57 -5.39 -20.88
N ARG A 505 33.13 -4.42 -20.12
CA ARG A 505 34.25 -4.65 -19.20
C ARG A 505 33.90 -5.58 -18.05
N TYR A 506 32.69 -5.47 -17.50
CA TYR A 506 32.25 -6.19 -16.31
C TYR A 506 31.60 -7.54 -16.61
N ARG A 507 31.30 -7.84 -17.87
CA ARG A 507 30.66 -9.10 -18.28
C ARG A 507 31.49 -10.31 -17.79
N PRO A 508 30.88 -11.27 -17.08
CA PRO A 508 31.54 -12.51 -16.67
C PRO A 508 32.20 -13.25 -17.83
N VAL A 509 33.36 -13.85 -17.56
CA VAL A 509 33.96 -14.81 -18.52
C VAL A 509 33.16 -16.10 -18.43
N THR A 510 32.36 -16.42 -19.44
CA THR A 510 31.73 -17.74 -19.55
C THR A 510 32.82 -18.80 -19.62
N ILE A 511 32.95 -19.60 -18.56
CA ILE A 511 33.74 -20.84 -18.59
C ILE A 511 32.99 -21.80 -19.52
N GLY A 512 33.52 -21.97 -20.72
CA GLY A 512 32.84 -22.66 -21.82
C GLY A 512 32.44 -24.10 -21.50
N THR A 513 31.31 -24.50 -22.06
CA THR A 513 31.03 -25.90 -22.42
C THR A 513 32.18 -26.38 -23.31
N PRO A 514 32.83 -27.53 -23.03
CA PRO A 514 33.83 -28.06 -23.93
C PRO A 514 33.18 -28.49 -25.26
N ALA A 515 33.97 -28.37 -26.33
CA ALA A 515 33.63 -28.71 -27.71
C ALA A 515 33.22 -30.17 -27.90
#